data_AF-A0A2M8NQP7-F1
#
_entry.id   AF-A0A2M8NQP7-F1
#
_cell.length_a   1.000
_cell.length_b   1.000
_cell.length_c   1.000
_cell.angle_alpha   90.00
_cell.angle_beta   90.00
_cell.angle_gamma   90.00
#
_symmetry.space_group_name_H-M   'P 1'
#
loop_
_entity.id
_entity.type
_entity.pdbx_description
1 polymer ?
#
loop_
_entity_poly.entity_id
_entity_poly.type
_entity_poly.pdbx_seq_one_letter_code
_entity_poly.pdbx_strand_id
1 'polypeptide(L)'
;FHVDNKLAGFAIINLLDESHITGAKNVIEMSEFFIMAAYQQKGYGAQAATQLFDKFRGDWEVFELEKNLRAQAFWRKVIGRYTNGNYREQLVARGVVQLFSNRQG
;
A
#
# COMPACT_ATOMS: atom_id res chain seq x y z
N PHE A 1 2.54 12.75 5.82
CA PHE A 1 3.72 12.25 6.58
C PHE A 1 4.65 13.40 6.84
N HIS A 2 5.15 13.55 8.07
CA HIS A 2 6.09 14.61 8.42
C HIS A 2 7.38 14.01 9.00
N VAL A 3 8.51 14.65 8.73
CA VAL A 3 9.83 14.37 9.34
C VAL A 3 10.37 15.71 9.83
N ASP A 4 10.70 15.82 11.11
CA ASP A 4 11.14 17.07 11.75
C ASP A 4 10.23 18.27 11.43
N ASN A 5 8.91 18.06 11.55
CA ASN A 5 7.83 19.01 11.23
C ASN A 5 7.78 19.49 9.76
N LYS A 6 8.54 18.87 8.85
CA LYS A 6 8.48 19.15 7.40
C LYS A 6 7.65 18.09 6.69
N LEU A 7 6.84 18.51 5.73
CA LEU A 7 6.06 17.60 4.88
C LEU A 7 7.03 16.69 4.10
N ALA A 8 6.86 15.38 4.27
CA ALA A 8 7.67 14.36 3.63
C ALA A 8 6.90 13.56 2.57
N GLY A 9 5.56 13.64 2.57
CA GLY A 9 4.70 12.88 1.67
C GLY A 9 3.27 12.79 2.17
N PHE A 10 2.45 12.03 1.46
CA PHE A 10 1.04 11.81 1.77
C PHE A 10 0.56 10.45 1.30
N ALA A 11 -0.63 10.05 1.75
CA ALA A 11 -1.38 8.95 1.19
C ALA A 11 -2.87 9.27 1.17
N ILE A 12 -3.58 8.66 0.24
CA ILE A 12 -5.05 8.63 0.19
C ILE A 12 -5.45 7.17 0.30
N ILE A 13 -6.44 6.91 1.16
CA ILE A 13 -7.01 5.59 1.39
C ILE A 13 -8.50 5.68 1.13
N ASN A 14 -9.03 4.75 0.34
CA ASN A 14 -10.46 4.62 0.10
C ASN A 14 -11.00 3.42 0.87
N LEU A 15 -12.20 3.57 1.43
CA LEU A 15 -12.99 2.46 1.96
C LEU A 15 -14.08 2.16 0.93
N LEU A 16 -13.97 1.02 0.26
CA LEU A 16 -14.81 0.68 -0.89
C LEU A 16 -15.77 -0.46 -0.52
N ASP A 17 -17.05 -0.30 -0.86
CA ASP A 17 -18.01 -1.40 -0.79
C ASP A 17 -17.65 -2.52 -1.77
N GLU A 18 -17.04 -2.18 -2.91
CA GLU A 18 -16.55 -3.11 -3.93
C GLU A 18 -15.32 -2.56 -4.66
N SER A 19 -14.26 -3.35 -4.78
CA SER A 19 -13.07 -3.04 -5.59
C SER A 19 -13.42 -2.94 -7.08
N HIS A 20 -12.94 -1.88 -7.73
CA HIS A 20 -13.00 -1.75 -9.19
C HIS A 20 -12.00 -2.64 -9.94
N ILE A 21 -11.05 -3.26 -9.24
CA ILE A 21 -9.98 -4.07 -9.81
C ILE A 21 -10.28 -5.57 -9.64
N THR A 22 -10.65 -5.99 -8.44
CA THR A 22 -10.81 -7.40 -8.08
C THR A 22 -12.26 -7.82 -7.81
N GLY A 23 -13.19 -6.86 -7.69
CA GLY A 23 -14.57 -7.12 -7.27
C GLY A 23 -14.71 -7.54 -5.79
N ALA A 24 -13.63 -7.48 -5.01
CA ALA A 24 -13.66 -7.79 -3.58
C ALA A 24 -14.56 -6.79 -2.83
N LYS A 25 -15.35 -7.27 -1.88
CA LYS A 25 -16.29 -6.44 -1.10
C LYS A 25 -15.64 -5.91 0.18
N ASN A 26 -16.04 -4.71 0.61
CA ASN A 26 -15.59 -4.07 1.86
C ASN A 26 -14.05 -3.98 1.98
N VAL A 27 -13.40 -3.42 0.96
CA VAL A 27 -11.94 -3.37 0.84
C VAL A 27 -11.39 -1.99 1.20
N ILE A 28 -10.18 -1.97 1.74
CA ILE A 28 -9.38 -0.78 1.99
C ILE A 28 -8.37 -0.65 0.86
N GLU A 29 -8.50 0.38 0.05
CA GLU A 29 -7.61 0.63 -1.08
C GLU A 29 -6.57 1.70 -0.73
N MET A 30 -5.29 1.41 -0.96
CA MET A 30 -4.26 2.45 -1.03
C MET A 30 -4.29 3.10 -2.42
N SER A 31 -5.08 4.17 -2.57
CA SER A 31 -5.31 4.80 -3.88
C SER A 31 -4.16 5.71 -4.31
N GLU A 32 -3.57 6.45 -3.37
CA GLU A 32 -2.38 7.27 -3.62
C GLU A 32 -1.37 7.11 -2.50
N PHE A 33 -0.09 7.00 -2.85
CA PHE A 33 1.00 6.97 -1.89
C PHE A 33 2.24 7.66 -2.46
N PHE A 34 2.66 8.74 -1.81
CA PHE A 34 3.76 9.56 -2.30
C PHE A 34 4.72 9.95 -1.18
N ILE A 35 6.02 9.80 -1.47
CA ILE A 35 7.12 10.26 -0.62
C ILE A 35 8.02 11.17 -1.46
N MET A 36 8.28 12.39 -0.98
CA MET A 36 9.16 13.33 -1.67
C MET A 36 10.58 12.77 -1.78
N ALA A 37 11.26 13.05 -2.91
CA ALA A 37 12.56 12.48 -3.24
C ALA A 37 13.62 12.61 -2.12
N ALA A 38 13.65 13.76 -1.42
CA ALA A 38 14.57 14.02 -0.30
C ALA A 38 14.43 13.05 0.89
N TYR A 39 13.29 12.36 1.01
CA TYR A 39 12.97 11.41 2.09
C TYR A 39 12.91 9.95 1.59
N GLN A 40 13.17 9.68 0.32
CA GLN A 40 13.20 8.32 -0.20
C GLN A 40 14.48 7.58 0.24
N GLN A 41 14.45 6.24 0.18
CA GLN A 41 15.57 5.35 0.53
C GLN A 41 16.05 5.42 1.99
N LYS A 42 15.37 6.19 2.84
CA LYS A 42 15.65 6.33 4.29
C LYS A 42 14.67 5.54 5.18
N GLY A 43 13.81 4.71 4.59
CA GLY A 43 12.83 3.90 5.32
C GLY A 43 11.51 4.60 5.67
N TYR A 44 11.40 5.93 5.52
CA TYR A 44 10.19 6.68 5.87
C TYR A 44 8.92 6.21 5.16
N GLY A 45 9.02 5.82 3.87
CA GLY A 45 7.87 5.27 3.14
C GLY A 45 7.36 3.96 3.75
N ALA A 46 8.27 3.04 4.11
CA ALA A 46 7.89 1.77 4.73
C ALA A 46 7.24 2.00 6.10
N GLN A 47 7.82 2.88 6.91
CA GLN A 47 7.26 3.25 8.22
C GLN A 47 5.85 3.86 8.08
N ALA A 48 5.68 4.79 7.14
CA ALA A 48 4.39 5.43 6.89
C ALA A 48 3.32 4.42 6.44
N ALA A 49 3.65 3.52 5.51
CA ALA A 49 2.75 2.47 5.05
C ALA A 49 2.36 1.51 6.19
N THR A 50 3.33 1.01 6.97
CA THR A 50 3.06 0.16 8.14
C THR A 50 2.12 0.83 9.13
N GLN A 51 2.34 2.11 9.46
CA GLN A 51 1.47 2.85 10.37
C GLN A 51 0.03 2.97 9.84
N LEU A 52 -0.14 3.16 8.53
CA LEU A 52 -1.46 3.21 7.91
C LEU A 52 -2.15 1.85 7.95
N PHE A 53 -1.44 0.77 7.62
CA PHE A 53 -1.96 -0.58 7.76
C PHE A 53 -2.36 -0.87 9.21
N ASP A 54 -1.55 -0.48 10.18
CA ASP A 54 -1.88 -0.69 11.59
C ASP A 54 -3.09 0.12 12.08
N LYS A 55 -3.30 1.29 11.48
CA LYS A 55 -4.42 2.18 11.80
C LYS A 55 -5.74 1.70 11.20
N PHE A 56 -5.74 1.19 9.96
CA PHE A 56 -6.95 0.71 9.28
C PHE A 56 -6.91 -0.81 9.13
N ARG A 57 -7.72 -1.48 9.93
CA ARG A 57 -7.81 -2.95 9.97
C ARG A 57 -8.88 -3.44 9.01
N GLY A 58 -8.53 -4.36 8.12
CA GLY A 58 -9.43 -4.90 7.12
C GLY A 58 -8.71 -5.69 6.04
N ASP A 59 -9.40 -5.88 4.92
CA ASP A 59 -8.84 -6.46 3.71
C ASP A 59 -8.31 -5.33 2.84
N TRP A 60 -7.04 -5.42 2.46
CA TRP A 60 -6.30 -4.38 1.76
C TRP A 60 -6.07 -4.73 0.30
N GLU A 61 -6.13 -3.69 -0.53
CA GLU A 61 -5.77 -3.70 -1.94
C GLU A 61 -4.79 -2.58 -2.24
N VAL A 62 -3.68 -2.92 -2.91
CA VAL A 62 -2.67 -1.96 -3.36
C VAL A 62 -2.37 -2.25 -4.83
N PHE A 63 -2.69 -1.31 -5.72
CA PHE A 63 -2.47 -1.45 -7.15
C PHE A 63 -1.27 -0.62 -7.62
N GLU A 64 -0.47 -1.21 -8.50
CA GLU A 64 0.66 -0.56 -9.13
C GLU A 64 0.63 -0.76 -10.64
N LEU A 65 0.77 0.34 -11.39
CA LEU A 65 0.92 0.30 -12.83
C LEU A 65 2.10 -0.59 -13.25
N GLU A 66 1.94 -1.32 -14.36
CA GLU A 66 2.95 -2.22 -14.93
C GLU A 66 4.31 -1.54 -15.11
N LYS A 67 4.30 -0.28 -15.57
CA LYS A 67 5.52 0.51 -15.83
C LYS A 67 6.18 1.05 -14.55
N ASN A 68 5.50 1.01 -13.40
CA ASN A 68 6.02 1.56 -12.16
C ASN A 68 6.80 0.51 -11.34
N LEU A 69 7.88 -0.01 -11.94
CA LEU A 69 8.70 -1.07 -11.34
C LEU A 69 9.27 -0.70 -9.96
N ARG A 70 9.54 0.59 -9.73
CA ARG A 70 10.00 1.10 -8.42
C ARG A 70 8.92 0.96 -7.35
N ALA A 71 7.66 1.27 -7.66
CA ALA A 71 6.55 1.09 -6.72
C ALA A 71 6.28 -0.39 -6.45
N GLN A 72 6.27 -1.24 -7.49
CA GLN A 72 6.10 -2.69 -7.31
C GLN A 72 7.17 -3.28 -6.38
N ALA A 73 8.44 -2.96 -6.61
CA ALA A 73 9.53 -3.41 -5.75
C ALA A 73 9.41 -2.88 -4.30
N PHE A 74 8.95 -1.63 -4.16
CA PHE A 74 8.68 -1.04 -2.85
C PHE A 74 7.57 -1.80 -2.10
N TRP A 75 6.42 -2.02 -2.73
CA TRP A 75 5.27 -2.65 -2.08
C TRP A 75 5.46 -4.15 -1.82
N ARG A 76 6.08 -4.91 -2.75
CA ARG A 76 6.49 -6.30 -2.49
C ARG A 76 7.32 -6.42 -1.22
N LYS A 77 8.25 -5.48 -1.00
CA LYS A 77 9.09 -5.44 0.20
C LYS A 77 8.30 -5.05 1.45
N VAL A 78 7.49 -3.99 1.37
CA VAL A 78 6.77 -3.45 2.53
C VAL A 78 5.66 -4.38 2.97
N ILE A 79 4.77 -4.77 2.06
CA ILE A 79 3.65 -5.68 2.34
C ILE A 79 4.18 -7.06 2.72
N GLY A 80 5.19 -7.57 2.00
CA GLY A 80 5.83 -8.84 2.34
C GLY A 80 6.40 -8.85 3.76
N ARG A 81 7.09 -7.78 4.19
CA ARG A 81 7.56 -7.67 5.58
C ARG A 81 6.42 -7.52 6.58
N TYR A 82 5.43 -6.68 6.29
CA TYR A 82 4.31 -6.40 7.20
C TYR A 82 3.46 -7.65 7.48
N THR A 83 3.24 -8.46 6.45
CA THR A 83 2.39 -9.66 6.51
C THR A 83 3.16 -10.94 6.83
N ASN A 84 4.49 -10.85 7.01
CA ASN A 84 5.39 -12.00 7.08
C ASN A 84 5.22 -12.96 5.87
N GLY A 85 5.12 -12.38 4.68
CA GLY A 85 4.90 -13.09 3.42
C GLY A 85 3.45 -13.47 3.10
N ASN A 86 2.51 -13.26 4.03
CA ASN A 86 1.10 -13.62 3.85
C ASN A 86 0.32 -12.56 3.06
N TYR A 87 0.66 -12.40 1.78
CA TYR A 87 -0.09 -11.61 0.82
C TYR A 87 -0.16 -12.34 -0.53
N ARG A 88 -1.10 -11.95 -1.37
CA ARG A 88 -1.21 -12.42 -2.75
C ARG A 88 -0.88 -11.29 -3.70
N GLU A 89 -0.28 -11.62 -4.83
CA GLU A 89 -0.09 -10.70 -5.96
C GLU A 89 -0.82 -11.27 -7.17
N GLN A 90 -1.56 -10.43 -7.88
CA GLN A 90 -2.28 -10.79 -9.09
C GLN A 90 -1.90 -9.84 -10.23
N LEU A 91 -1.65 -10.39 -11.42
CA LEU A 91 -1.52 -9.61 -12.64
C LEU A 91 -2.91 -9.18 -13.12
N VAL A 92 -3.07 -7.90 -13.43
CA VAL A 92 -4.28 -7.31 -13.99
C VAL A 92 -3.91 -6.54 -15.26
N ALA A 93 -4.91 -6.15 -16.06
CA ALA A 93 -4.68 -5.60 -17.40
C ALA A 93 -3.71 -4.41 -17.48
N ARG A 94 -3.51 -3.65 -16.40
CA ARG A 94 -2.67 -2.44 -16.38
C ARG A 94 -1.53 -2.51 -15.36
N GLY A 95 -1.29 -3.65 -14.71
CA GLY A 95 -0.30 -3.73 -13.65
C GLY A 95 -0.44 -4.94 -12.74
N VAL A 96 -0.02 -4.77 -11.49
CA VAL A 96 -0.17 -5.77 -10.44
C VAL A 96 -1.03 -5.21 -9.32
N VAL A 97 -1.71 -6.10 -8.62
CA VAL A 97 -2.43 -5.77 -7.39
C VAL A 97 -2.01 -6.72 -6.29
N GLN A 98 -1.69 -6.15 -5.13
CA GLN A 98 -1.30 -6.87 -3.93
C GLN A 98 -2.43 -6.84 -2.91
N LEU A 99 -2.76 -8.02 -2.39
CA LEU A 99 -3.92 -8.26 -1.55
C LEU A 99 -3.47 -8.90 -0.24
N PHE A 100 -3.90 -8.36 0.89
CA PHE A 100 -3.66 -8.97 2.20
C PHE A 100 -4.78 -8.63 3.18
N SER A 101 -4.88 -9.39 4.26
CA SER A 101 -5.78 -9.08 5.37
C SER A 101 -4.96 -8.82 6.63
N ASN A 102 -5.35 -7.80 7.40
CA ASN A 102 -4.77 -7.52 8.71
C ASN A 102 -5.83 -7.38 9.81
N ARG A 103 -7.01 -7.98 9.58
CA ARG A 103 -8.04 -8.15 10.61
C ARG A 103 -7.44 -8.88 11.81
N GLN A 104 -7.76 -8.43 13.02
CA GLN A 104 -7.56 -9.27 14.20
C GLN A 104 -8.72 -10.26 14.26
N GLY A 105 -8.41 -11.52 14.56
CA GLY A 105 -9.42 -12.56 14.82
C GLY A 105 -10.15 -12.33 16.13
#